data_AF-A0A2G4YMZ7-F1
#
_entry.id   AF-A0A2G4YMZ7-F1
#
_cell.length_a   1.000
_cell.length_b   1.000
_cell.length_c   1.000
_cell.angle_alpha   90.00
_cell.angle_beta   90.00
_cell.angle_gamma   90.00
#
_symmetry.space_group_name_H-M   'P 1'
#
loop_
_entity.id
_entity.type
_entity.pdbx_description
1 polymer ?
#
loop_
_entity_poly.entity_id
_entity_poly.type
_entity_poly.pdbx_seq_one_letter_code
_entity_poly.pdbx_strand_id
1 'polypeptide(L)'
;MLSYFIAFSVGALAGIFEIGSRYKDEQIKIAFSYFYAYLYWIINGLLGAFALFLMQSFPEKIPQTDYPVMNAIIAGLGALAILRLNFLNVKNAKGEETGLGLGTLITAALSFINSKIDKDRAADRRKLCDELLKGIQDYSALIQQMIASLDSFQDLSDEDRQTVQDKFTEVRNNSSLTPRIRATSIFYTILNLTGEKHIKGVINAYKSHENGGD
;
A
#
# COMPACT_ATOMS: atom_id res chain seq x y z
N MET A 1 -1.33 -10.87 31.85
CA MET A 1 -0.47 -9.90 31.13
C MET A 1 0.10 -10.46 29.83
N LEU A 2 0.85 -11.58 29.87
CA LEU A 2 1.43 -12.18 28.65
C LEU A 2 0.39 -12.48 27.56
N SER A 3 -0.74 -13.13 27.89
CA SER A 3 -1.80 -13.42 26.92
C SER A 3 -2.40 -12.15 26.27
N TYR A 4 -2.55 -11.06 27.00
CA TYR A 4 -3.02 -9.79 26.44
C TYR A 4 -2.01 -9.18 25.46
N PHE A 5 -0.72 -9.24 25.79
CA PHE A 5 0.34 -8.81 24.89
C PHE A 5 0.38 -9.66 23.60
N ILE A 6 0.19 -10.98 23.73
CA ILE A 6 0.11 -11.89 22.57
C ILE A 6 -1.10 -11.54 21.69
N ALA A 7 -2.29 -11.40 22.29
CA ALA A 7 -3.51 -11.04 21.55
C ALA A 7 -3.38 -9.69 20.84
N PHE A 8 -2.77 -8.70 21.52
CA PHE A 8 -2.44 -7.42 20.93
C PHE A 8 -1.48 -7.55 19.75
N SER A 9 -0.40 -8.33 19.91
CA SER A 9 0.60 -8.49 18.86
C SER A 9 0.03 -9.18 17.63
N VAL A 10 -0.81 -10.21 17.82
CA VAL A 10 -1.50 -10.90 16.72
C VAL A 10 -2.45 -9.95 15.98
N GLY A 11 -3.24 -9.15 16.70
CA GLY A 11 -4.10 -8.14 16.08
C GLY A 11 -3.28 -7.08 15.33
N ALA A 12 -2.23 -6.54 15.95
CA ALA A 12 -1.37 -5.54 15.33
C ALA A 12 -0.68 -6.06 14.05
N LEU A 13 -0.20 -7.32 14.05
CA LEU A 13 0.37 -7.97 12.87
C LEU A 13 -0.65 -8.06 11.73
N ALA A 14 -1.90 -8.43 12.03
CA ALA A 14 -2.94 -8.45 11.01
C ALA A 14 -3.19 -7.04 10.42
N GLY A 15 -3.17 -5.99 11.26
CA GLY A 15 -3.23 -4.61 10.82
C GLY A 15 -2.05 -4.17 9.94
N ILE A 16 -0.83 -4.64 10.26
CA ILE A 16 0.37 -4.43 9.44
C ILE A 16 0.17 -5.02 8.04
N PHE A 17 -0.25 -6.30 7.97
CA PHE A 17 -0.48 -6.97 6.70
C PHE A 17 -1.59 -6.31 5.88
N GLU A 18 -2.67 -5.89 6.53
CA GLU A 18 -3.79 -5.24 5.84
C GLU A 18 -3.41 -3.89 5.22
N ILE A 19 -2.58 -3.09 5.89
CA ILE A 19 -2.04 -1.86 5.27
C ILE A 19 -1.05 -2.20 4.17
N GLY A 20 -0.10 -3.09 4.45
CA GLY A 20 0.94 -3.46 3.49
C GLY A 20 0.36 -3.96 2.17
N SER A 21 -0.69 -4.79 2.22
CA SER A 21 -1.34 -5.33 1.02
C SER A 21 -2.10 -4.30 0.18
N ARG A 22 -2.36 -3.08 0.70
CA ARG A 22 -3.07 -2.04 -0.07
C ARG A 22 -2.17 -1.32 -1.07
N TYR A 23 -0.87 -1.44 -0.95
CA TYR A 23 0.09 -0.73 -1.78
C TYR A 23 0.92 -1.75 -2.57
N LYS A 24 0.99 -1.60 -3.90
CA LYS A 24 1.80 -2.51 -4.73
C LYS A 24 3.30 -2.31 -4.46
N ASP A 25 3.75 -1.05 -4.38
CA ASP A 25 5.15 -0.71 -4.12
C ASP A 25 5.41 -0.31 -2.66
N GLU A 26 6.65 -0.55 -2.21
CA GLU A 26 7.15 -0.11 -0.90
C GLU A 26 6.33 -0.54 0.33
N GLN A 27 5.68 -1.71 0.28
CA GLN A 27 4.77 -2.25 1.30
C GLN A 27 5.28 -2.10 2.73
N ILE A 28 6.53 -2.54 2.99
CA ILE A 28 7.16 -2.46 4.30
C ILE A 28 7.40 -1.00 4.70
N LYS A 29 7.94 -0.17 3.80
CA LYS A 29 8.17 1.23 4.10
C LYS A 29 6.86 1.94 4.43
N ILE A 30 5.78 1.68 3.69
CA ILE A 30 4.48 2.32 3.94
C ILE A 30 3.89 1.87 5.26
N ALA A 31 3.92 0.57 5.54
CA ALA A 31 3.48 0.06 6.82
C ALA A 31 4.24 0.77 7.96
N PHE A 32 5.57 0.89 7.87
CA PHE A 32 6.41 1.35 8.98
C PHE A 32 6.81 2.84 8.94
N SER A 33 6.34 3.68 8.02
CA SER A 33 6.79 5.09 7.94
C SER A 33 5.71 6.13 8.18
N TYR A 34 4.43 5.78 8.09
CA TYR A 34 3.35 6.76 8.18
C TYR A 34 2.66 6.68 9.54
N PHE A 35 2.45 7.84 10.17
CA PHE A 35 1.78 7.94 11.47
C PHE A 35 0.42 7.23 11.50
N TYR A 36 -0.38 7.42 10.45
CA TYR A 36 -1.71 6.81 10.34
C TYR A 36 -1.65 5.29 10.17
N ALA A 37 -0.53 4.73 9.68
CA ALA A 37 -0.33 3.30 9.64
C ALA A 37 -0.14 2.72 11.04
N TYR A 38 0.67 3.36 11.89
CA TYR A 38 0.84 2.97 13.29
C TYR A 38 -0.47 3.00 14.08
N LEU A 39 -1.28 4.05 13.87
CA LEU A 39 -2.58 4.16 14.53
C LEU A 39 -3.47 2.96 14.22
N TYR A 40 -3.46 2.50 12.96
CA TYR A 40 -4.22 1.32 12.56
C TYR A 40 -3.74 0.03 13.22
N TRP A 41 -2.43 -0.15 13.36
CA TRP A 41 -1.87 -1.32 14.06
C TRP A 41 -2.29 -1.36 15.51
N ILE A 42 -2.22 -0.20 16.18
CA ILE A 42 -2.62 -0.07 17.58
C ILE A 42 -4.10 -0.39 17.72
N ILE A 43 -4.96 0.16 16.85
CA ILE A 43 -6.39 -0.14 16.86
C ILE A 43 -6.64 -1.65 16.73
N ASN A 44 -6.00 -2.32 15.77
CA ASN A 44 -6.16 -3.77 15.60
C ASN A 44 -5.62 -4.58 16.79
N GLY A 45 -4.49 -4.18 17.36
CA GLY A 45 -3.96 -4.81 18.56
C GLY A 45 -4.90 -4.65 19.76
N LEU A 46 -5.44 -3.44 19.97
CA LEU A 46 -6.41 -3.19 21.03
C LEU A 46 -7.67 -4.02 20.86
N LEU A 47 -8.15 -4.21 19.62
CA LEU A 47 -9.29 -5.06 19.32
C LEU A 47 -9.00 -6.54 19.63
N GLY A 48 -7.81 -7.03 19.32
CA GLY A 48 -7.38 -8.38 19.72
C GLY A 48 -7.32 -8.57 21.23
N ALA A 49 -6.74 -7.62 21.95
CA ALA A 49 -6.72 -7.63 23.42
C ALA A 49 -8.13 -7.52 24.03
N PHE A 50 -9.01 -6.71 23.42
CA PHE A 50 -10.40 -6.57 23.85
C PHE A 50 -11.21 -7.86 23.61
N ALA A 51 -10.98 -8.56 22.51
CA ALA A 51 -11.59 -9.87 22.28
C ALA A 51 -11.17 -10.88 23.35
N LEU A 52 -9.90 -10.88 23.77
CA LEU A 52 -9.44 -11.74 24.85
C LEU A 52 -10.10 -11.38 26.19
N PHE A 53 -10.24 -10.07 26.47
CA PHE A 53 -10.97 -9.59 27.64
C PHE A 53 -12.42 -10.11 27.66
N LEU A 54 -13.13 -10.03 26.51
CA LEU A 54 -14.49 -10.54 26.40
C LEU A 54 -14.54 -12.06 26.59
N MET A 55 -13.64 -12.81 25.97
CA MET A 55 -13.53 -14.26 26.17
C MET A 55 -13.46 -14.58 27.66
N GLN A 56 -12.52 -13.94 28.38
CA GLN A 56 -12.27 -14.17 29.81
C GLN A 56 -13.41 -13.70 30.72
N SER A 57 -14.13 -12.66 30.33
CA SER A 57 -15.26 -12.11 31.11
C SER A 57 -16.52 -12.96 30.97
N PHE A 58 -16.67 -13.70 29.86
CA PHE A 58 -17.85 -14.51 29.56
C PHE A 58 -17.49 -15.96 29.21
N PRO A 59 -16.81 -16.70 30.09
CA PRO A 59 -16.31 -18.06 29.81
C PRO A 59 -17.46 -19.06 29.54
N GLU A 60 -18.64 -18.83 30.09
CA GLU A 60 -19.83 -19.67 29.85
C GLU A 60 -20.45 -19.46 28.45
N LYS A 61 -20.13 -18.34 27.78
CA LYS A 61 -20.73 -17.95 26.50
C LYS A 61 -19.75 -18.06 25.35
N ILE A 62 -18.45 -17.85 25.61
CA ILE A 62 -17.42 -17.86 24.60
C ILE A 62 -16.48 -19.03 24.88
N PRO A 63 -16.44 -20.05 24.01
CA PRO A 63 -15.56 -21.20 24.18
C PRO A 63 -14.10 -20.77 24.35
N GLN A 64 -13.43 -21.42 25.30
CA GLN A 64 -12.01 -21.26 25.56
C GLN A 64 -11.33 -22.62 25.55
N THR A 65 -10.04 -22.62 25.23
CA THR A 65 -9.17 -23.77 25.43
C THR A 65 -8.51 -23.69 26.80
N ASP A 66 -7.97 -24.81 27.28
CA ASP A 66 -7.17 -24.84 28.52
C ASP A 66 -5.81 -24.13 28.38
N TYR A 67 -5.42 -23.73 27.16
CA TYR A 67 -4.13 -23.12 26.87
C TYR A 67 -4.25 -21.59 26.74
N PRO A 68 -3.74 -20.79 27.71
CA PRO A 68 -3.90 -19.33 27.70
C PRO A 68 -3.25 -18.61 26.51
N VAL A 69 -2.21 -19.22 25.91
CA VAL A 69 -1.56 -18.70 24.70
C VAL A 69 -2.45 -18.92 23.47
N MET A 70 -3.08 -20.09 23.37
CA MET A 70 -3.98 -20.41 22.27
C MET A 70 -5.21 -19.48 22.30
N ASN A 71 -5.78 -19.24 23.49
CA ASN A 71 -6.89 -18.30 23.65
C ASN A 71 -6.53 -16.87 23.21
N ALA A 72 -5.29 -16.43 23.46
CA ALA A 72 -4.81 -15.13 23.00
C ALA A 72 -4.69 -15.04 21.47
N ILE A 73 -4.19 -16.11 20.84
CA ILE A 73 -4.09 -16.19 19.37
C ILE A 73 -5.49 -16.21 18.75
N ILE A 74 -6.40 -17.05 19.28
CA ILE A 74 -7.80 -17.13 18.85
C ILE A 74 -8.48 -15.76 19.00
N ALA A 75 -8.27 -15.07 20.12
CA ALA A 75 -8.81 -13.73 20.34
C ALA A 75 -8.31 -12.72 19.29
N GLY A 76 -6.99 -12.67 19.07
CA GLY A 76 -6.38 -11.76 18.10
C GLY A 76 -6.87 -11.99 16.67
N LEU A 77 -6.90 -13.24 16.21
CA LEU A 77 -7.40 -13.59 14.87
C LEU A 77 -8.92 -13.47 14.77
N GLY A 78 -9.64 -13.86 15.81
CA GLY A 78 -11.10 -13.82 15.89
C GLY A 78 -11.65 -12.40 15.86
N ALA A 79 -10.99 -11.45 16.55
CA ALA A 79 -11.32 -10.03 16.47
C ALA A 79 -11.30 -9.54 15.02
N LEU A 80 -10.25 -9.89 14.27
CA LEU A 80 -10.11 -9.54 12.86
C LEU A 80 -11.25 -10.16 12.02
N ALA A 81 -11.54 -11.44 12.23
CA ALA A 81 -12.58 -12.14 11.48
C ALA A 81 -13.96 -11.52 11.71
N ILE A 82 -14.33 -11.24 12.97
CA ILE A 82 -15.62 -10.65 13.34
C ILE A 82 -15.76 -9.24 12.75
N LEU A 83 -14.71 -8.43 12.87
CA LEU A 83 -14.72 -7.06 12.37
C LEU A 83 -14.80 -6.98 10.84
N ARG A 84 -14.45 -8.05 10.13
CA ARG A 84 -14.57 -8.16 8.68
C ARG A 84 -15.91 -8.76 8.23
N LEU A 85 -16.79 -9.13 9.15
CA LEU A 85 -18.12 -9.65 8.79
C LEU A 85 -19.00 -8.54 8.21
N ASN A 86 -19.59 -8.85 7.05
CA ASN A 86 -20.71 -8.12 6.47
C ASN A 86 -21.96 -8.96 6.69
N PHE A 87 -22.96 -8.41 7.39
CA PHE A 87 -24.16 -9.17 7.75
C PHE A 87 -25.25 -9.07 6.67
N LEU A 88 -25.19 -8.04 5.82
CA LEU A 88 -26.11 -7.80 4.72
C LEU A 88 -25.34 -7.23 3.53
N ASN A 89 -25.60 -7.69 2.30
CA ASN A 89 -25.08 -7.04 1.09
C ASN A 89 -26.22 -6.25 0.45
N VAL A 90 -26.05 -4.95 0.29
CA VAL A 90 -27.04 -4.06 -0.33
C VAL A 90 -26.50 -3.61 -1.68
N LYS A 91 -27.31 -3.77 -2.74
CA LYS A 91 -26.98 -3.19 -4.04
C LYS A 91 -27.28 -1.69 -4.03
N ASN A 92 -26.29 -0.88 -4.36
CA ASN A 92 -26.51 0.55 -4.55
C ASN A 92 -27.25 0.82 -5.88
N ALA A 93 -27.66 2.07 -6.11
CA ALA A 93 -28.37 2.48 -7.32
C ALA A 93 -27.58 2.27 -8.63
N LYS A 94 -26.27 2.01 -8.54
CA LYS A 94 -25.38 1.70 -9.66
C LYS A 94 -25.17 0.19 -9.86
N GLY A 95 -25.85 -0.65 -9.06
CA GLY A 95 -25.73 -2.10 -9.11
C GLY A 95 -24.54 -2.70 -8.35
N GLU A 96 -23.74 -1.88 -7.66
CA GLU A 96 -22.59 -2.34 -6.89
C GLU A 96 -23.04 -2.86 -5.52
N GLU A 97 -22.57 -4.04 -5.13
CA GLU A 97 -22.86 -4.63 -3.82
C GLU A 97 -21.99 -4.00 -2.73
N THR A 98 -22.62 -3.41 -1.72
CA THR A 98 -21.94 -2.90 -0.53
C THR A 98 -22.37 -3.71 0.68
N GLY A 99 -21.39 -4.31 1.36
CA GLY A 99 -21.62 -4.95 2.65
C GLY A 99 -21.98 -3.92 3.72
N LEU A 100 -23.10 -4.14 4.40
CA LEU A 100 -23.62 -3.40 5.53
C LEU A 100 -23.37 -4.25 6.79
N GLY A 101 -22.40 -3.84 7.60
CA GLY A 101 -21.97 -4.59 8.78
C GLY A 101 -20.84 -3.92 9.55
N LEU A 102 -20.22 -4.64 10.47
CA LEU A 102 -19.06 -4.15 11.23
C LEU A 102 -17.86 -3.86 10.30
N GLY A 103 -17.75 -4.61 9.20
CA GLY A 103 -16.77 -4.38 8.14
C GLY A 103 -16.83 -3.00 7.51
N THR A 104 -18.01 -2.37 7.46
CA THR A 104 -18.18 -1.03 6.89
C THR A 104 -17.43 0.03 7.72
N LEU A 105 -17.43 -0.11 9.05
CA LEU A 105 -16.73 0.83 9.95
C LEU A 105 -15.22 0.76 9.76
N ILE A 106 -14.67 -0.46 9.70
CA ILE A 106 -13.23 -0.67 9.46
C ILE A 106 -12.86 -0.20 8.06
N THR A 107 -13.68 -0.48 7.05
CA THR A 107 -13.45 -0.03 5.67
C THR A 107 -13.45 1.50 5.57
N ALA A 108 -14.37 2.18 6.26
CA ALA A 108 -14.41 3.64 6.32
C ALA A 108 -13.16 4.21 7.00
N ALA A 109 -12.75 3.64 8.14
CA ALA A 109 -11.53 4.04 8.85
C ALA A 109 -10.28 3.83 7.98
N LEU A 110 -10.18 2.68 7.32
CA LEU A 110 -9.10 2.38 6.37
C LEU A 110 -9.08 3.35 5.18
N SER A 111 -10.24 3.65 4.60
CA SER A 111 -10.33 4.61 3.50
C SER A 111 -9.82 5.99 3.90
N PHE A 112 -10.17 6.45 5.10
CA PHE A 112 -9.66 7.69 5.67
C PHE A 112 -8.14 7.66 5.86
N ILE A 113 -7.61 6.58 6.45
CA ILE A 113 -6.17 6.39 6.66
C ILE A 113 -5.42 6.37 5.33
N ASN A 114 -5.89 5.61 4.34
CA ASN A 114 -5.30 5.54 3.02
C ASN A 114 -5.28 6.92 2.35
N SER A 115 -6.38 7.67 2.43
CA SER A 115 -6.44 9.03 1.86
C SER A 115 -5.41 9.98 2.48
N LYS A 116 -5.06 9.79 3.76
CA LYS A 116 -4.01 10.58 4.42
C LYS A 116 -2.62 10.15 3.99
N ILE A 117 -2.34 8.85 4.00
CA ILE A 117 -1.06 8.29 3.52
C ILE A 117 -0.82 8.70 2.07
N ASP A 118 -1.84 8.63 1.21
CA ASP A 118 -1.74 8.99 -0.20
C ASP A 118 -1.37 10.46 -0.41
N LYS A 119 -1.89 11.38 0.42
CA LYS A 119 -1.56 12.81 0.34
C LYS A 119 -0.11 13.08 0.74
N ASP A 120 0.33 12.49 1.85
CA ASP A 120 1.71 12.63 2.32
C ASP A 120 2.68 12.05 1.28
N ARG A 121 2.36 10.85 0.79
CA ARG A 121 3.12 10.15 -0.23
C ARG A 121 3.18 10.90 -1.55
N ALA A 122 2.08 11.52 -1.99
CA ALA A 122 2.06 12.33 -3.20
C ALA A 122 3.02 13.51 -3.11
N ALA A 123 3.11 14.15 -1.93
CA ALA A 123 4.06 15.24 -1.70
C ALA A 123 5.52 14.76 -1.75
N ASP A 124 5.83 13.63 -1.13
CA ASP A 124 7.18 13.07 -1.12
C ASP A 124 7.62 12.58 -2.50
N ARG A 125 6.73 11.89 -3.22
CA ARG A 125 6.98 11.44 -4.60
C ARG A 125 7.17 12.61 -5.56
N ARG A 126 6.47 13.71 -5.34
CA ARG A 126 6.68 14.93 -6.14
C ARG A 126 8.06 15.51 -5.92
N LYS A 127 8.49 15.67 -4.66
CA LYS A 127 9.84 16.14 -4.32
C LYS A 127 10.90 15.23 -4.96
N LEU A 128 10.72 13.92 -4.85
CA LEU A 128 11.62 12.94 -5.45
C LEU A 128 11.69 13.07 -6.97
N CYS A 129 10.54 13.20 -7.65
CA CYS A 129 10.48 13.38 -9.09
C CYS A 129 11.21 14.66 -9.51
N ASP A 130 10.94 15.78 -8.84
CA ASP A 130 11.59 17.06 -9.14
C ASP A 130 13.10 17.02 -8.91
N GLU A 131 13.57 16.34 -7.87
CA GLU A 131 15.00 16.14 -7.59
C GLU A 131 15.67 15.26 -8.66
N LEU A 132 15.06 14.13 -9.01
CA LEU A 132 15.62 13.18 -9.97
C LEU A 132 15.58 13.71 -11.40
N LEU A 133 14.55 14.45 -11.80
CA LEU A 133 14.45 15.01 -13.16
C LEU A 133 15.21 16.34 -13.34
N LYS A 134 15.76 16.91 -12.26
CA LYS A 134 16.56 18.14 -12.34
C LYS A 134 17.84 17.92 -13.14
N GLY A 135 18.07 18.81 -14.11
CA GLY A 135 19.31 18.86 -14.91
C GLY A 135 19.31 17.98 -16.16
N ILE A 136 18.30 17.11 -16.33
CA ILE A 136 18.13 16.28 -17.52
C ILE A 136 17.86 17.16 -18.74
N GLN A 137 18.61 16.95 -19.82
CA GLN A 137 18.40 17.67 -21.09
C GLN A 137 17.50 16.85 -22.02
N ASP A 138 17.75 15.54 -22.14
CA ASP A 138 16.98 14.66 -23.04
C ASP A 138 15.96 13.77 -22.30
N TYR A 139 14.76 14.34 -22.12
CA TYR A 139 13.63 13.59 -21.55
C TYR A 139 13.16 12.42 -22.41
N SER A 140 13.40 12.42 -23.72
CA SER A 140 12.94 11.33 -24.60
C SER A 140 13.82 10.10 -24.42
N ALA A 141 15.13 10.27 -24.39
CA ALA A 141 16.07 9.20 -24.08
C ALA A 141 15.88 8.67 -22.66
N LEU A 142 15.63 9.56 -21.69
CA LEU A 142 15.31 9.15 -20.32
C LEU A 142 14.07 8.24 -20.25
N ILE A 143 12.99 8.61 -20.94
CA ILE A 143 11.77 7.78 -20.99
C ILE A 143 12.07 6.39 -21.55
N GLN A 144 12.84 6.30 -22.63
CA GLN A 144 13.23 5.00 -23.21
C GLN A 144 14.04 4.16 -22.22
N GLN A 145 15.00 4.77 -21.53
CA GLN A 145 15.80 4.09 -20.51
C GLN A 145 14.94 3.59 -19.34
N MET A 146 13.99 4.40 -18.86
CA MET A 146 13.06 3.99 -17.81
C MET A 146 12.21 2.79 -18.24
N ILE A 147 11.67 2.80 -19.46
CA ILE A 147 10.87 1.69 -19.99
C ILE A 147 11.74 0.43 -20.15
N ALA A 148 12.92 0.55 -20.76
CA ALA A 148 13.84 -0.58 -20.96
C ALA A 148 14.30 -1.20 -19.64
N SER A 149 14.40 -0.41 -18.57
CA SER A 149 14.76 -0.92 -17.24
C SER A 149 13.77 -1.96 -16.70
N LEU A 150 12.53 -1.99 -17.19
CA LEU A 150 11.52 -2.97 -16.78
C LEU A 150 11.85 -4.39 -17.22
N ASP A 151 12.69 -4.57 -18.23
CA ASP A 151 13.14 -5.88 -18.69
C ASP A 151 14.08 -6.57 -17.69
N SER A 152 14.59 -5.83 -16.70
CA SER A 152 15.36 -6.42 -15.59
C SER A 152 14.50 -7.16 -14.56
N PHE A 153 13.18 -7.01 -14.58
CA PHE A 153 12.27 -7.67 -13.62
C PHE A 153 11.85 -9.06 -14.10
N GLN A 154 12.00 -10.05 -13.21
CA GLN A 154 11.59 -11.45 -13.45
C GLN A 154 10.09 -11.66 -13.24
N ASP A 155 9.50 -10.94 -12.27
CA ASP A 155 8.10 -11.14 -11.83
C ASP A 155 7.17 -10.00 -12.27
N LEU A 156 7.57 -9.17 -13.24
CA LEU A 156 6.70 -8.10 -13.75
C LEU A 156 5.64 -8.69 -14.67
N SER A 157 4.37 -8.54 -14.29
CA SER A 157 3.24 -9.09 -15.05
C SER A 157 3.08 -8.43 -16.42
N ASP A 158 2.47 -9.15 -17.36
CA ASP A 158 2.13 -8.61 -18.69
C ASP A 158 1.16 -7.41 -18.58
N GLU A 159 0.27 -7.42 -17.59
CA GLU A 159 -0.65 -6.32 -17.31
C GLU A 159 0.10 -5.05 -16.86
N ASP A 160 1.09 -5.18 -15.98
CA ASP A 160 1.90 -4.05 -15.53
C ASP A 160 2.77 -3.51 -16.70
N ARG A 161 3.30 -4.39 -17.56
CA ARG A 161 4.00 -3.99 -18.80
C ARG A 161 3.10 -3.23 -19.76
N GLN A 162 1.88 -3.73 -19.98
CA GLN A 162 0.89 -3.09 -20.83
C GLN A 162 0.49 -1.72 -20.27
N THR A 163 0.32 -1.60 -18.96
CA THR A 163 0.01 -0.33 -18.28
C THR A 163 1.04 0.75 -18.59
N VAL A 164 2.34 0.40 -18.58
CA VAL A 164 3.41 1.35 -18.93
C VAL A 164 3.36 1.72 -20.41
N GLN A 165 3.11 0.76 -21.30
CA GLN A 165 3.03 1.01 -22.74
C GLN A 165 1.82 1.86 -23.13
N ASP A 166 0.68 1.63 -22.52
CA ASP A 166 -0.53 2.43 -22.71
C ASP A 166 -0.27 3.86 -22.27
N LYS A 167 0.34 4.04 -21.09
CA LYS A 167 0.71 5.36 -20.61
C LYS A 167 1.71 6.06 -21.53
N PHE A 168 2.71 5.33 -22.04
CA PHE A 168 3.67 5.87 -23.01
C PHE A 168 2.99 6.35 -24.28
N THR A 169 2.09 5.54 -24.83
CA THR A 169 1.32 5.89 -26.02
C THR A 169 0.44 7.13 -25.78
N GLU A 170 -0.26 7.17 -24.64
CA GLU A 170 -1.09 8.30 -24.22
C GLU A 170 -0.29 9.62 -24.16
N VAL A 171 0.83 9.63 -23.43
CA VAL A 171 1.62 10.85 -23.24
C VAL A 171 2.40 11.27 -24.48
N ARG A 172 2.80 10.30 -25.32
CA ARG A 172 3.48 10.56 -26.60
C ARG A 172 2.55 11.25 -27.59
N ASN A 173 1.30 10.78 -27.68
CA ASN A 173 0.31 11.29 -28.63
C ASN A 173 -0.30 12.63 -28.19
N ASN A 174 -0.15 13.01 -26.93
CA ASN A 174 -0.65 14.28 -26.42
C ASN A 174 0.33 15.43 -26.69
N SER A 175 0.12 16.14 -27.80
CA SER A 175 0.93 17.30 -28.23
C SER A 175 0.91 18.49 -27.26
N SER A 176 -0.08 18.58 -26.37
CA SER A 176 -0.17 19.65 -25.38
C SER A 176 0.81 19.49 -24.21
N LEU A 177 1.38 18.29 -24.01
CA LEU A 177 2.28 18.01 -22.90
C LEU A 177 3.73 18.34 -23.27
N THR A 178 4.41 19.09 -22.39
CA THR A 178 5.85 19.33 -22.53
C THR A 178 6.63 18.02 -22.30
N PRO A 179 7.86 17.88 -22.85
CA PRO A 179 8.68 16.69 -22.65
C PRO A 179 8.88 16.31 -21.18
N ARG A 180 9.10 17.32 -20.31
CA ARG A 180 9.22 17.12 -18.86
C ARG A 180 7.95 16.55 -18.24
N ILE A 181 6.77 17.02 -18.65
CA ILE A 181 5.49 16.50 -18.12
C ILE A 181 5.27 15.05 -18.56
N ARG A 182 5.63 14.70 -19.81
CA ARG A 182 5.59 13.32 -20.29
C ARG A 182 6.51 12.42 -19.47
N ALA A 183 7.75 12.85 -19.24
CA ALA A 183 8.70 12.11 -18.42
C ALA A 183 8.22 11.96 -16.97
N THR A 184 7.65 13.01 -16.39
CA THR A 184 7.04 12.99 -15.05
C THR A 184 5.89 11.98 -14.97
N SER A 185 5.07 11.90 -16.01
CA SER A 185 3.94 10.97 -16.05
C SER A 185 4.41 9.51 -16.12
N ILE A 186 5.38 9.21 -16.98
CA ILE A 186 6.02 7.89 -17.05
C ILE A 186 6.73 7.55 -15.74
N PHE A 187 7.41 8.53 -15.13
CA PHE A 187 8.09 8.37 -13.86
C PHE A 187 7.14 7.84 -12.78
N TYR A 188 5.96 8.46 -12.60
CA TYR A 188 5.01 8.01 -11.58
C TYR A 188 4.42 6.63 -11.89
N THR A 189 4.16 6.31 -13.16
CA THR A 189 3.70 4.98 -13.56
C THR A 189 4.72 3.91 -13.19
N ILE A 190 6.00 4.13 -13.54
CA ILE A 190 7.06 3.16 -13.23
C ILE A 190 7.36 3.12 -11.72
N LEU A 191 7.34 4.26 -11.04
CA LEU A 191 7.51 4.34 -9.59
C LEU A 191 6.45 3.51 -8.85
N ASN A 192 5.19 3.55 -9.29
CA ASN A 192 4.09 2.77 -8.70
C ASN A 192 4.28 1.26 -8.83
N LEU A 193 5.01 0.82 -9.85
CA LEU A 193 5.24 -0.59 -10.13
C LEU A 193 6.53 -1.11 -9.48
N THR A 194 7.57 -0.28 -9.49
CA THR A 194 8.95 -0.72 -9.19
C THR A 194 9.51 -0.17 -7.87
N GLY A 195 8.88 0.87 -7.30
CA GLY A 195 9.32 1.54 -6.09
C GLY A 195 10.50 2.51 -6.29
N GLU A 196 10.84 3.27 -5.24
CA GLU A 196 11.81 4.38 -5.37
C GLU A 196 13.23 3.90 -5.65
N LYS A 197 13.63 2.76 -5.07
CA LYS A 197 15.02 2.25 -5.20
C LYS A 197 15.38 2.00 -6.66
N HIS A 198 14.48 1.37 -7.41
CA HIS A 198 14.68 1.06 -8.82
C HIS A 198 14.79 2.35 -9.65
N ILE A 199 13.78 3.22 -9.57
CA ILE A 199 13.74 4.42 -10.41
C ILE A 199 14.89 5.40 -10.10
N LYS A 200 15.30 5.51 -8.83
CA LYS A 200 16.51 6.25 -8.43
C LYS A 200 17.75 5.69 -9.13
N GLY A 201 17.93 4.37 -9.12
CA GLY A 201 19.04 3.69 -9.78
C GLY A 201 19.10 3.99 -11.28
N VAL A 202 17.96 3.86 -11.97
CA VAL A 202 17.87 4.08 -13.41
C VAL A 202 18.19 5.53 -13.79
N ILE A 203 17.60 6.50 -13.10
CA ILE A 203 17.81 7.93 -13.43
C ILE A 203 19.23 8.37 -13.09
N ASN A 204 19.80 7.89 -11.98
CA ASN A 204 21.19 8.20 -11.64
C ASN A 204 22.18 7.60 -12.64
N ALA A 205 21.95 6.37 -13.11
CA ALA A 205 22.75 5.78 -14.17
C ALA A 205 22.66 6.60 -15.47
N TYR A 206 21.45 7.02 -15.85
CA TYR A 206 21.24 7.88 -17.01
C TYR A 206 22.01 9.22 -16.89
N LYS A 207 21.92 9.90 -15.73
CA LYS A 207 22.67 11.14 -15.48
C LYS A 207 24.18 10.95 -15.59
N SER A 208 24.71 9.82 -15.12
CA SER A 208 26.14 9.53 -15.22
C SER A 208 26.58 9.39 -16.68
N HIS A 209 25.77 8.76 -17.53
CA HIS A 209 26.03 8.66 -18.97
C HIS A 209 25.90 10.01 -19.70
N GLU A 210 24.91 10.83 -19.33
CA GLU A 210 24.68 12.14 -19.95
C GLU A 210 25.82 13.14 -19.61
N ASN A 211 26.36 13.10 -18.39
CA ASN A 211 27.44 13.99 -17.94
C ASN A 211 28.84 13.46 -18.23
N GLY A 212 28.99 12.15 -18.38
CA GLY A 212 30.27 11.47 -18.56
C GLY A 212 30.61 11.17 -20.01
N GLY A 213 30.07 11.94 -20.97
CA GLY A 213 30.17 11.70 -22.41
C GLY A 213 31.50 11.10 -22.85
N ASP A 214 31.44 9.81 -23.16
CA ASP A 214 32.37 9.12 -24.06
C ASP A 214 31.90 9.36 -25.51
#